data_AF-A0AAU1LRC3-F1
#
_entry.id   AF-A0AAU1LRC3-F1
#
_cell.length_a   1.000
_cell.length_b   1.000
_cell.length_c   1.000
_cell.angle_alpha   90.00
_cell.angle_beta   90.00
_cell.angle_gamma   90.00
#
_symmetry.space_group_name_H-M   'P 1'
#
loop_
_entity.id
_entity.type
_entity.pdbx_description
1 polymer ?
#
loop_
_entity_poly.entity_id
_entity_poly.type
_entity_poly.pdbx_seq_one_letter_code
_entity_poly.pdbx_strand_id
1 'polypeptide(L)'
;MTTEPPYLRIAGEIRRRIARGELAPGDPVPSTRRITQEWGVAMATATKALGALNQEGLVRPVPGIGTVVAESGRERATPQARQPQLSRERVIRTAIALADAEGLAALSMRRLATEFGTSTMALYRHVPSKGELVRLMSEAVFGSGPPDPRPTGWRPLLEQEARWLWKQYAQHPWLARAMSGLTRPTASPNAMRYTERVLAALTGLGLTPEQMLHIHLTVLGYAQGIAMAVELESQARQDSGMTADEWMTAVEPRMDAIQTTTSYPVLSTLFDEGSFELDLHTLFEFGLGRVLDGVEVLVAGAGPRRASNP
;
A
#
# COMPACT_ATOMS: atom_id res chain seq x y z
N MET A 1 -30.71 -32.22 6.13
CA MET A 1 -31.72 -31.15 6.38
C MET A 1 -31.00 -30.02 7.10
N THR A 2 -30.60 -28.98 6.38
CA THR A 2 -29.84 -27.85 6.94
C THR A 2 -30.78 -26.96 7.74
N THR A 3 -30.63 -26.98 9.07
CA THR A 3 -31.43 -26.17 10.00
C THR A 3 -31.10 -24.70 9.78
N GLU A 4 -32.08 -23.91 9.33
CA GLU A 4 -31.94 -22.47 9.15
C GLU A 4 -31.50 -21.79 10.46
N PRO A 5 -30.44 -20.95 10.45
CA PRO A 5 -29.95 -20.25 11.64
C PRO A 5 -31.08 -19.50 12.39
N PRO A 6 -31.14 -19.55 13.74
CA PRO A 6 -32.25 -19.00 14.52
C PRO A 6 -32.59 -17.53 14.22
N TYR A 7 -31.59 -16.69 13.96
CA TYR A 7 -31.83 -15.26 13.65
C TYR A 7 -32.52 -15.05 12.29
N LEU A 8 -32.27 -15.92 11.29
CA LEU A 8 -32.91 -15.83 9.98
C LEU A 8 -34.38 -16.25 10.05
N ARG A 9 -34.71 -17.24 10.89
CA ARG A 9 -36.09 -17.63 11.16
C ARG A 9 -36.90 -16.48 11.79
N ILE A 10 -36.30 -15.76 12.73
CA ILE A 10 -36.91 -14.60 13.39
C ILE A 10 -37.09 -13.45 12.40
N ALA A 11 -36.03 -13.10 11.65
CA ALA A 11 -36.11 -12.07 10.62
C ALA A 11 -37.17 -12.43 9.55
N GLY A 12 -37.22 -13.69 9.12
CA GLY A 12 -38.21 -14.16 8.16
C GLY A 12 -39.65 -14.06 8.66
N GLU A 13 -39.88 -14.27 9.96
CA GLU A 13 -41.20 -14.08 10.56
C GLU A 13 -41.61 -12.61 10.58
N ILE A 14 -40.74 -11.72 11.05
CA ILE A 14 -41.03 -10.27 11.09
C ILE A 14 -41.23 -9.73 9.66
N ARG A 15 -40.44 -10.21 8.69
CA ARG A 15 -40.62 -9.88 7.27
C ARG A 15 -42.00 -10.26 6.75
N ARG A 16 -42.52 -11.45 7.12
CA ARG A 16 -43.87 -11.88 6.75
C ARG A 16 -44.94 -10.96 7.35
N ARG A 17 -44.77 -10.51 8.60
CA ARG A 17 -45.71 -9.57 9.25
C ARG A 17 -45.76 -8.22 8.53
N ILE A 18 -44.60 -7.69 8.15
CA ILE A 18 -44.51 -6.47 7.33
C ILE A 18 -45.18 -6.67 5.96
N ALA A 19 -44.88 -7.78 5.28
CA ALA A 19 -45.43 -8.07 3.96
C ALA A 19 -46.96 -8.28 3.97
N ARG A 20 -47.53 -8.74 5.09
CA ARG A 20 -48.98 -8.92 5.30
C ARG A 20 -49.68 -7.64 5.77
N GLY A 21 -48.93 -6.58 6.06
CA GLY A 21 -49.48 -5.34 6.62
C GLY A 21 -49.85 -5.43 8.11
N GLU A 22 -49.40 -6.47 8.82
CA GLU A 22 -49.57 -6.59 10.29
C GLU A 22 -48.66 -5.61 11.05
N LEU A 23 -47.59 -5.14 10.41
CA LEU A 23 -46.74 -4.04 10.86
C LEU A 23 -46.70 -3.01 9.74
N ALA A 24 -47.37 -1.87 9.92
CA ALA A 24 -47.42 -0.80 8.95
C ALA A 24 -46.14 0.06 9.00
N PRO A 25 -45.81 0.79 7.93
CA PRO A 25 -44.73 1.76 7.97
C PRO A 25 -44.83 2.72 9.16
N GLY A 26 -43.73 2.89 9.89
CA GLY A 26 -43.69 3.69 11.11
C GLY A 26 -44.02 2.93 12.40
N ASP A 27 -44.62 1.73 12.31
CA ASP A 27 -44.92 0.92 13.50
C ASP A 27 -43.64 0.39 14.15
N PRO A 28 -43.56 0.35 15.49
CA PRO A 28 -42.43 -0.25 16.19
C PRO A 28 -42.42 -1.77 15.97
N VAL A 29 -41.28 -2.30 15.52
CA VAL A 29 -41.04 -3.74 15.52
C VAL A 29 -40.67 -4.22 16.93
N PRO A 30 -40.80 -5.52 17.24
CA PRO A 30 -40.41 -6.05 18.53
C PRO A 30 -38.96 -5.66 18.90
N SER A 31 -38.78 -5.05 20.08
CA SER A 31 -37.45 -4.70 20.60
C SER A 31 -36.59 -5.96 20.80
N THR A 32 -35.27 -5.79 20.89
CA THR A 32 -34.34 -6.91 21.16
C THR A 32 -34.76 -7.72 22.40
N ARG A 33 -35.14 -7.04 23.48
CA ARG A 33 -35.64 -7.68 24.71
C ARG A 33 -36.92 -8.49 24.46
N ARG A 34 -37.86 -7.95 23.68
CA ARG A 34 -39.11 -8.63 23.33
C ARG A 34 -38.84 -9.84 22.44
N ILE A 35 -37.90 -9.74 21.50
CA ILE A 35 -37.49 -10.85 20.65
C ILE A 35 -36.85 -11.98 21.48
N THR A 36 -36.01 -11.65 22.45
CA THR A 36 -35.43 -12.63 23.37
C THR A 36 -36.50 -13.37 24.17
N GLN A 37 -37.55 -12.68 24.64
CA GLN A 37 -38.65 -13.28 25.39
C GLN A 37 -39.58 -14.14 24.51
N GLU A 38 -39.98 -13.64 23.34
CA GLU A 38 -40.93 -14.32 22.45
C GLU A 38 -40.33 -15.54 21.73
N TRP A 39 -39.06 -15.48 21.34
CA TRP A 39 -38.40 -16.57 20.60
C TRP A 39 -37.39 -17.37 21.43
N GLY A 40 -37.20 -17.05 22.72
CA GLY A 40 -36.29 -17.78 23.61
C GLY A 40 -34.82 -17.75 23.17
N VAL A 41 -34.37 -16.66 22.56
CA VAL A 41 -33.00 -16.52 22.00
C VAL A 41 -32.13 -15.54 22.78
N ALA A 42 -30.82 -15.75 22.75
CA ALA A 42 -29.85 -14.81 23.29
C ALA A 42 -29.99 -13.40 22.67
N MET A 43 -29.72 -12.34 23.45
CA MET A 43 -29.79 -10.94 23.00
C MET A 43 -28.98 -10.68 21.73
N ALA A 44 -27.79 -11.29 21.59
CA ALA A 44 -26.97 -11.18 20.38
C ALA A 44 -27.68 -11.70 19.12
N THR A 45 -28.49 -12.77 19.24
CA THR A 45 -29.30 -13.33 18.16
C THR A 45 -30.46 -12.41 17.79
N ALA A 46 -31.11 -11.81 18.80
CA ALA A 46 -32.17 -10.81 18.59
C ALA A 46 -31.64 -9.54 17.88
N THR A 47 -30.48 -9.03 18.31
CA THR A 47 -29.78 -7.92 17.64
C THR A 47 -29.43 -8.27 16.20
N LYS A 48 -28.95 -9.50 15.96
CA LYS A 48 -28.60 -9.97 14.61
C LYS A 48 -29.84 -10.10 13.70
N ALA A 49 -31.00 -10.49 14.24
CA ALA A 49 -32.25 -10.54 13.49
C ALA A 49 -32.73 -9.15 13.07
N LEU A 50 -32.73 -8.17 14.00
CA LEU A 50 -33.06 -6.78 13.67
C LEU A 50 -32.04 -6.14 12.72
N GLY A 51 -30.75 -6.47 12.88
CA GLY A 51 -29.68 -6.05 11.98
C GLY A 51 -29.89 -6.54 10.55
N ALA A 52 -30.33 -7.79 10.36
CA ALA A 52 -30.66 -8.34 9.04
C ALA A 52 -31.83 -7.59 8.39
N LEU A 53 -32.92 -7.34 9.13
CA LEU A 53 -34.07 -6.58 8.63
C LEU A 53 -33.71 -5.13 8.26
N ASN A 54 -32.81 -4.50 9.02
CA ASN A 54 -32.33 -3.14 8.75
C ASN A 54 -31.43 -3.10 7.50
N GLN A 55 -30.59 -4.12 7.29
CA GLN A 55 -29.80 -4.27 6.06
C GLN A 55 -30.69 -4.51 4.82
N GLU A 56 -31.83 -5.16 4.99
CA GLU A 56 -32.85 -5.34 3.94
C GLU A 56 -33.70 -4.09 3.69
N GLY A 57 -33.53 -3.04 4.50
CA GLY A 57 -34.30 -1.80 4.39
C GLY A 57 -35.75 -1.93 4.84
N LEU A 58 -36.13 -3.01 5.53
CA LEU A 58 -37.49 -3.25 6.01
C LEU A 58 -37.79 -2.51 7.31
N VAL A 59 -36.76 -2.18 8.08
CA VAL A 59 -36.87 -1.48 9.36
C VAL A 59 -35.75 -0.47 9.53
N ARG A 60 -35.93 0.52 10.41
CA ARG A 60 -34.92 1.53 10.76
C ARG A 60 -34.91 1.83 12.26
N PRO A 61 -33.75 2.10 12.89
CA PRO A 61 -33.70 2.57 14.27
C PRO A 61 -34.14 4.04 14.37
N VAL A 62 -34.89 4.37 15.42
CA VAL A 62 -35.35 5.72 15.75
C VAL A 62 -35.02 6.01 17.22
N PRO A 63 -34.19 7.05 17.49
CA PRO A 63 -33.83 7.43 18.86
C PRO A 63 -35.08 7.64 19.72
N GLY A 64 -35.10 7.04 20.92
CA GLY A 64 -36.22 7.14 21.87
C GLY A 64 -37.45 6.26 21.57
N ILE A 65 -37.58 5.71 20.36
CA ILE A 65 -38.74 4.89 19.96
C ILE A 65 -38.35 3.41 19.75
N GLY A 66 -37.11 3.15 19.37
CA GLY A 66 -36.63 1.81 19.03
C GLY A 66 -36.61 1.59 17.52
N THR A 67 -36.74 0.35 17.07
CA THR A 67 -36.72 0.03 15.63
C THR A 67 -38.15 0.06 15.09
N VAL A 68 -38.38 0.72 13.95
CA VAL A 68 -39.71 0.85 13.31
C VAL A 68 -39.68 0.34 11.87
N VAL A 69 -40.82 -0.05 11.31
CA VAL A 69 -40.94 -0.45 9.89
C VAL A 69 -40.67 0.72 8.96
N ALA A 70 -39.91 0.48 7.89
CA ALA A 70 -39.57 1.49 6.90
C ALA A 70 -40.74 1.73 5.92
N GLU A 71 -40.97 2.99 5.54
CA GLU A 71 -41.92 3.39 4.49
C GLU A 71 -41.44 2.93 3.12
N SER A 72 -42.16 2.01 2.49
CA SER A 72 -41.82 1.52 1.15
C SER A 72 -42.70 2.19 0.09
N GLY A 73 -42.11 3.12 -0.67
CA GLY A 73 -42.46 3.34 -2.08
C GLY A 73 -42.70 4.78 -2.53
N ARG A 74 -41.74 5.31 -3.29
CA ARG A 74 -41.77 6.56 -4.09
C ARG A 74 -41.59 7.88 -3.33
N GLU A 75 -40.36 8.19 -2.94
CA GLU A 75 -39.72 9.46 -3.30
C GLU A 75 -38.28 9.52 -2.78
N ARG A 76 -37.37 9.78 -3.73
CA ARG A 76 -36.01 10.29 -3.56
C ARG A 76 -35.12 9.54 -2.57
N ALA A 77 -34.28 8.70 -3.17
CA ALA A 77 -32.93 8.45 -2.71
C ALA A 77 -32.25 9.78 -2.34
N THR A 78 -32.23 10.11 -1.05
CA THR A 78 -31.29 11.07 -0.48
C THR A 78 -30.06 10.29 -0.04
N PRO A 79 -28.84 10.72 -0.43
CA PRO A 79 -27.66 9.89 -0.43
C PRO A 79 -27.05 9.82 0.97
N GLN A 80 -27.39 8.80 1.76
CA GLN A 80 -26.61 8.46 2.95
C GLN A 80 -25.93 7.10 2.76
N ALA A 81 -24.64 7.20 2.45
CA ALA A 81 -23.63 6.15 2.44
C ALA A 81 -24.01 4.88 1.67
N ARG A 82 -23.97 4.96 0.33
CA ARG A 82 -23.51 3.80 -0.44
C ARG A 82 -22.22 3.33 0.22
N GLN A 83 -22.26 2.22 0.96
CA GLN A 83 -21.04 1.48 1.24
C GLN A 83 -20.36 1.36 -0.12
N PRO A 84 -19.20 1.99 -0.29
CA PRO A 84 -18.63 2.10 -1.60
C PRO A 84 -18.37 0.69 -2.09
N GLN A 85 -18.96 0.36 -3.25
CA GLN A 85 -18.88 -0.97 -3.81
C GLN A 85 -17.42 -1.42 -3.82
N LEU A 86 -17.18 -2.59 -3.23
CA LEU A 86 -15.88 -3.23 -3.22
C LEU A 86 -15.44 -3.38 -4.68
N SER A 87 -14.43 -2.61 -5.09
CA SER A 87 -13.83 -2.68 -6.42
C SER A 87 -12.36 -3.02 -6.29
N ARG A 88 -11.78 -3.63 -7.32
CA ARG A 88 -10.36 -4.01 -7.31
C ARG A 88 -9.46 -2.78 -7.12
N GLU A 89 -9.77 -1.69 -7.81
CA GLU A 89 -9.04 -0.42 -7.76
C GLU A 89 -9.11 0.19 -6.36
N ARG A 90 -10.28 0.13 -5.73
CA ARG A 90 -10.45 0.64 -4.37
C ARG A 90 -9.70 -0.20 -3.34
N VAL A 91 -9.75 -1.53 -3.47
CA VAL A 91 -8.99 -2.46 -2.65
C VAL A 91 -7.49 -2.16 -2.74
N ILE A 92 -6.96 -1.98 -3.95
CA ILE A 92 -5.55 -1.64 -4.18
C ILE A 92 -5.20 -0.29 -3.54
N ARG A 93 -5.98 0.76 -3.78
CA ARG A 93 -5.72 2.10 -3.25
C ARG A 93 -5.72 2.13 -1.72
N THR A 94 -6.68 1.47 -1.09
CA THR A 94 -6.74 1.37 0.38
C THR A 94 -5.59 0.54 0.93
N ALA A 95 -5.17 -0.52 0.22
CA ALA A 95 -4.00 -1.31 0.63
C ALA A 95 -2.69 -0.50 0.54
N ILE A 96 -2.52 0.34 -0.49
CA ILE A 96 -1.40 1.29 -0.60
C ILE A 96 -1.41 2.24 0.60
N ALA A 97 -2.53 2.92 0.87
CA ALA A 97 -2.63 3.86 1.97
C ALA A 97 -2.33 3.22 3.35
N LEU A 98 -2.79 1.99 3.58
CA LEU A 98 -2.47 1.24 4.80
C LEU A 98 -0.99 0.86 4.88
N ALA A 99 -0.38 0.45 3.76
CA ALA A 99 1.03 0.10 3.71
C ALA A 99 1.95 1.33 3.84
N ASP A 100 1.54 2.49 3.32
CA ASP A 100 2.24 3.77 3.49
C ASP A 100 2.23 4.22 4.96
N ALA A 101 1.09 4.04 5.65
CA ALA A 101 0.93 4.48 7.03
C ALA A 101 1.55 3.52 8.07
N GLU A 102 1.50 2.22 7.81
CA GLU A 102 1.79 1.20 8.83
C GLU A 102 2.82 0.14 8.40
N GLY A 103 3.34 0.26 7.18
CA GLY A 103 4.29 -0.67 6.61
C GLY A 103 3.64 -1.96 6.05
N LEU A 104 4.41 -2.67 5.24
CA LEU A 104 3.93 -3.86 4.54
C LEU A 104 3.66 -5.05 5.48
N ALA A 105 4.35 -5.10 6.62
CA ALA A 105 4.20 -6.14 7.63
C ALA A 105 2.78 -6.10 8.24
N ALA A 106 2.25 -4.90 8.51
CA ALA A 106 0.93 -4.68 9.08
C ALA A 106 -0.23 -4.99 8.11
N LEU A 107 0.03 -4.95 6.80
CA LEU A 107 -0.97 -5.23 5.77
C LEU A 107 -1.36 -6.72 5.77
N SER A 108 -2.64 -7.03 5.99
CA SER A 108 -3.19 -8.39 5.85
C SER A 108 -4.57 -8.36 5.22
N MET A 109 -4.99 -9.49 4.61
CA MET A 109 -6.34 -9.60 4.04
C MET A 109 -7.43 -9.36 5.09
N ARG A 110 -7.19 -9.79 6.34
CA ARG A 110 -8.12 -9.57 7.45
C ARG A 110 -8.21 -8.09 7.82
N ARG A 111 -7.07 -7.41 7.96
CA ARG A 111 -7.01 -5.98 8.24
C ARG A 111 -7.75 -5.18 7.17
N LEU A 112 -7.48 -5.49 5.90
CA LEU A 112 -8.15 -4.85 4.78
C LEU A 112 -9.67 -5.11 4.80
N ALA A 113 -10.10 -6.32 5.17
CA ALA A 113 -11.53 -6.65 5.27
C ALA A 113 -12.21 -5.82 6.38
N THR A 114 -11.54 -5.65 7.52
CA THR A 114 -11.99 -4.78 8.61
C THR A 114 -12.14 -3.34 8.16
N GLU A 115 -11.16 -2.80 7.43
CA GLU A 115 -11.20 -1.44 6.86
C GLU A 115 -12.41 -1.23 5.93
N PHE A 116 -12.77 -2.26 5.15
CA PHE A 116 -13.93 -2.22 4.26
C PHE A 116 -15.25 -2.65 4.93
N GLY A 117 -15.25 -3.03 6.22
CA GLY A 117 -16.43 -3.57 6.89
C GLY A 117 -17.00 -4.84 6.22
N THR A 118 -16.16 -5.63 5.56
CA THR A 118 -16.55 -6.80 4.76
C THR A 118 -15.87 -8.08 5.24
N SER A 119 -16.19 -9.21 4.62
CA SER A 119 -15.48 -10.48 4.89
C SER A 119 -14.23 -10.61 4.03
N THR A 120 -13.21 -11.32 4.52
CA THR A 120 -12.02 -11.67 3.73
C THR A 120 -12.37 -12.40 2.43
N MET A 121 -13.42 -13.22 2.45
CA MET A 121 -13.95 -13.91 1.27
C MET A 121 -14.44 -12.95 0.19
N ALA A 122 -14.95 -11.78 0.57
CA ALA A 122 -15.34 -10.76 -0.40
C ALA A 122 -14.12 -10.15 -1.11
N LEU A 123 -13.02 -9.91 -0.37
CA LEU A 123 -11.77 -9.42 -0.94
C LEU A 123 -11.11 -10.43 -1.88
N TYR A 124 -11.15 -11.72 -1.54
CA TYR A 124 -10.53 -12.76 -2.37
C TYR A 124 -11.15 -12.88 -3.77
N ARG A 125 -12.39 -12.40 -3.98
CA ARG A 125 -12.99 -12.30 -5.32
C ARG A 125 -12.33 -11.25 -6.21
N HIS A 126 -11.70 -10.24 -5.61
CA HIS A 126 -11.01 -9.18 -6.35
C HIS A 126 -9.51 -9.42 -6.42
N VAL A 127 -8.93 -9.96 -5.35
CA VAL A 127 -7.48 -10.21 -5.24
C VAL A 127 -7.23 -11.54 -4.52
N PRO A 128 -6.68 -12.56 -5.19
CA PRO A 128 -6.63 -13.93 -4.69
C PRO A 128 -5.64 -14.15 -3.53
N SER A 129 -4.65 -13.26 -3.32
CA SER A 129 -3.66 -13.42 -2.25
C SER A 129 -3.02 -12.09 -1.85
N LYS A 130 -2.35 -12.05 -0.67
CA LYS A 130 -1.52 -10.89 -0.28
C LYS A 130 -0.39 -10.65 -1.29
N GLY A 131 0.23 -11.69 -1.83
CA GLY A 131 1.29 -11.54 -2.83
C GLY A 131 0.78 -10.88 -4.12
N GLU A 132 -0.39 -11.31 -4.61
CA GLU A 132 -1.03 -10.69 -5.78
C GLU A 132 -1.49 -9.25 -5.47
N LEU A 133 -1.94 -8.98 -4.25
CA LEU A 133 -2.25 -7.62 -3.81
C LEU A 133 -1.02 -6.72 -3.88
N VAL A 134 0.11 -7.15 -3.31
CA VAL A 134 1.36 -6.39 -3.33
C VAL A 134 1.82 -6.15 -4.78
N ARG A 135 1.74 -7.16 -5.65
CA ARG A 135 2.05 -6.97 -7.08
C ARG A 135 1.17 -5.90 -7.72
N LEU A 136 -0.12 -5.92 -7.46
CA LEU A 136 -1.06 -4.92 -8.00
C LEU A 136 -0.86 -3.53 -7.41
N MET A 137 -0.46 -3.44 -6.14
CA MET A 137 -0.06 -2.19 -5.52
C MET A 137 1.17 -1.62 -6.22
N SER A 138 2.22 -2.42 -6.44
CA SER A 138 3.40 -2.00 -7.21
C SER A 138 3.03 -1.57 -8.62
N GLU A 139 2.20 -2.33 -9.33
CA GLU A 139 1.71 -1.99 -10.68
C GLU A 139 0.99 -0.63 -10.69
N ALA A 140 0.19 -0.34 -9.67
CA ALA A 140 -0.54 0.92 -9.54
C ALA A 140 0.41 2.11 -9.29
N VAL A 141 1.43 1.94 -8.43
CA VAL A 141 2.44 2.99 -8.17
C VAL A 141 3.23 3.30 -9.44
N PHE A 142 3.72 2.28 -10.13
CA PHE A 142 4.42 2.45 -11.41
C PHE A 142 3.53 3.01 -12.53
N GLY A 143 2.21 2.85 -12.42
CA GLY A 143 1.25 3.39 -13.38
C GLY A 143 1.19 4.93 -13.45
N SER A 144 1.68 5.62 -12.41
CA SER A 144 1.82 7.09 -12.45
C SER A 144 2.86 7.54 -13.47
N GLY A 145 3.91 6.73 -13.66
CA GLY A 145 5.01 7.00 -14.57
C GLY A 145 5.86 8.24 -14.21
N PRO A 146 7.09 8.32 -14.74
CA PRO A 146 7.90 9.53 -14.69
C PRO A 146 7.19 10.72 -15.35
N PRO A 147 7.44 11.95 -14.86
CA PRO A 147 6.76 13.14 -15.38
C PRO A 147 7.19 13.47 -16.82
N ASP A 148 6.27 14.11 -17.55
CA ASP A 148 6.57 14.82 -18.79
C ASP A 148 7.00 16.28 -18.50
N PRO A 149 7.79 16.93 -19.38
CA PRO A 149 8.30 16.42 -20.65
C PRO A 149 9.49 15.47 -20.48
N ARG A 150 9.62 14.49 -21.38
CA ARG A 150 10.79 13.62 -21.45
C ARG A 150 12.06 14.43 -21.81
N PRO A 151 13.13 14.40 -21.00
CA PRO A 151 14.37 15.11 -21.30
C PRO A 151 15.05 14.56 -22.57
N THR A 152 15.83 15.41 -23.22
CA THR A 152 16.70 15.02 -24.35
C THR A 152 18.06 14.59 -23.83
N GLY A 153 18.62 13.51 -24.40
CA GLY A 153 19.89 12.93 -24.00
C GLY A 153 19.74 11.86 -22.92
N TRP A 154 20.68 10.91 -22.91
CA TRP A 154 20.62 9.74 -22.02
C TRP A 154 20.74 10.13 -20.54
N ARG A 155 21.67 11.04 -20.21
CA ARG A 155 21.98 11.41 -18.82
C ARG A 155 20.83 12.16 -18.14
N PRO A 156 20.29 13.27 -18.68
CA PRO A 156 19.16 13.96 -18.06
C PRO A 156 17.92 13.07 -17.93
N LEU A 157 17.71 12.15 -18.88
CA LEU A 157 16.63 11.18 -18.82
C LEU A 157 16.83 10.20 -17.67
N LEU A 158 18.00 9.55 -17.56
CA LEU A 158 18.29 8.62 -16.46
C LEU A 158 18.19 9.30 -15.10
N GLU A 159 18.64 10.55 -14.99
CA GLU A 159 18.47 11.35 -13.77
C GLU A 159 16.98 11.54 -13.42
N GLN A 160 16.14 11.91 -14.39
CA GLN A 160 14.70 12.06 -14.15
C GLN A 160 14.05 10.74 -13.73
N GLU A 161 14.35 9.64 -14.41
CA GLU A 161 13.78 8.32 -14.11
C GLU A 161 14.20 7.84 -12.72
N ALA A 162 15.48 8.03 -12.35
CA ALA A 162 16.00 7.68 -11.03
C ALA A 162 15.39 8.54 -9.92
N ARG A 163 15.27 9.87 -10.12
CA ARG A 163 14.62 10.78 -9.17
C ARG A 163 13.15 10.49 -8.99
N TRP A 164 12.45 10.15 -10.07
CA TRP A 164 11.06 9.71 -9.99
C TRP A 164 10.93 8.41 -9.17
N LEU A 165 11.79 7.43 -9.43
CA LEU A 165 11.80 6.17 -8.70
C LEU A 165 12.11 6.40 -7.20
N TRP A 166 13.11 7.22 -6.90
CA TRP A 166 13.43 7.66 -5.53
C TRP A 166 12.22 8.26 -4.84
N LYS A 167 11.49 9.16 -5.51
CA LYS A 167 10.26 9.75 -5.00
C LYS A 167 9.19 8.68 -4.71
N GLN A 168 9.04 7.67 -5.59
CA GLN A 168 8.10 6.58 -5.33
C GLN A 168 8.49 5.78 -4.09
N TYR A 169 9.78 5.48 -3.90
CA TYR A 169 10.24 4.79 -2.70
C TYR A 169 10.08 5.63 -1.42
N ALA A 170 10.35 6.94 -1.49
CA ALA A 170 10.15 7.84 -0.35
C ALA A 170 8.67 7.96 0.04
N GLN A 171 7.75 7.96 -0.94
CA GLN A 171 6.31 8.02 -0.70
C GLN A 171 5.70 6.67 -0.30
N HIS A 172 6.30 5.58 -0.77
CA HIS A 172 5.83 4.21 -0.58
C HIS A 172 6.99 3.30 -0.10
N PRO A 173 7.46 3.41 1.17
CA PRO A 173 8.66 2.69 1.64
C PRO A 173 8.60 1.17 1.44
N TRP A 174 7.40 0.59 1.57
CA TRP A 174 7.15 -0.83 1.33
C TRP A 174 7.52 -1.30 -0.09
N LEU A 175 7.52 -0.40 -1.07
CA LEU A 175 7.80 -0.72 -2.47
C LEU A 175 9.24 -1.17 -2.68
N ALA A 176 10.20 -0.58 -1.97
CA ALA A 176 11.62 -0.96 -2.08
C ALA A 176 11.82 -2.43 -1.71
N ARG A 177 11.16 -2.89 -0.64
CA ARG A 177 11.17 -4.29 -0.23
C ARG A 177 10.38 -5.17 -1.20
N ALA A 178 9.21 -4.72 -1.67
CA ALA A 178 8.38 -5.48 -2.60
C ALA A 178 9.08 -5.73 -3.95
N MET A 179 9.94 -4.81 -4.38
CA MET A 179 10.70 -4.88 -5.62
C MET A 179 12.07 -5.56 -5.47
N SER A 180 12.46 -5.99 -4.27
CA SER A 180 13.79 -6.55 -3.99
C SER A 180 14.13 -7.88 -4.67
N GLY A 181 13.15 -8.54 -5.29
CA GLY A 181 13.32 -9.81 -6.01
C GLY A 181 14.05 -9.66 -7.34
N LEU A 182 15.29 -9.17 -7.36
CA LEU A 182 16.09 -8.99 -8.57
C LEU A 182 16.30 -10.31 -9.35
N THR A 183 16.43 -11.41 -8.61
CA THR A 183 16.61 -12.78 -9.16
C THR A 183 15.28 -13.51 -9.42
N ARG A 184 14.15 -12.92 -9.00
CA ARG A 184 12.79 -13.44 -9.20
C ARG A 184 11.83 -12.28 -9.51
N PRO A 185 12.00 -11.62 -10.67
CA PRO A 185 11.22 -10.44 -10.98
C PRO A 185 9.74 -10.79 -11.11
N THR A 186 8.90 -9.94 -10.56
CA THR A 186 7.45 -10.09 -10.71
C THR A 186 7.00 -9.38 -11.99
N ALA A 187 6.21 -10.05 -12.82
CA ALA A 187 5.69 -9.46 -14.05
C ALA A 187 4.71 -8.30 -13.74
N SER A 188 5.11 -7.09 -14.12
CA SER A 188 4.38 -5.84 -13.94
C SER A 188 4.49 -5.02 -15.22
N PRO A 189 3.41 -4.89 -16.03
CA PRO A 189 3.44 -4.12 -17.26
C PRO A 189 3.94 -2.68 -17.10
N ASN A 190 3.56 -1.99 -16.02
CA ASN A 190 4.02 -0.62 -15.79
C ASN A 190 5.50 -0.55 -15.37
N ALA A 191 5.99 -1.49 -14.57
CA ALA A 191 7.43 -1.59 -14.30
C ALA A 191 8.24 -1.92 -15.57
N MET A 192 7.71 -2.78 -16.45
CA MET A 192 8.35 -3.07 -17.74
C MET A 192 8.38 -1.85 -18.66
N ARG A 193 7.36 -0.99 -18.64
CA ARG A 193 7.38 0.30 -19.36
C ARG A 193 8.46 1.24 -18.82
N TYR A 194 8.65 1.29 -17.50
CA TYR A 194 9.74 2.03 -16.89
C TYR A 194 11.11 1.50 -17.34
N THR A 195 11.33 0.19 -17.29
CA THR A 195 12.57 -0.43 -17.78
C THR A 195 12.80 -0.14 -19.26
N GLU A 196 11.78 -0.26 -20.10
CA GLU A 196 11.86 0.07 -21.53
C GLU A 196 12.28 1.53 -21.76
N ARG A 197 11.72 2.49 -21.00
CA ARG A 197 12.09 3.91 -21.10
C ARG A 197 13.56 4.16 -20.80
N VAL A 198 14.09 3.52 -19.76
CA VAL A 198 15.50 3.62 -19.35
C VAL A 198 16.42 2.98 -20.40
N LEU A 199 16.11 1.76 -20.85
CA LEU A 199 16.89 1.06 -21.86
C LEU A 199 16.87 1.80 -23.21
N ALA A 200 15.72 2.32 -23.62
CA ALA A 200 15.58 3.10 -24.85
C ALA A 200 16.51 4.33 -24.86
N ALA A 201 16.74 4.96 -23.70
CA ALA A 201 17.63 6.11 -23.57
C ALA A 201 19.12 5.77 -23.79
N LEU A 202 19.49 4.49 -23.61
CA LEU A 202 20.85 4.00 -23.79
C LEU A 202 21.12 3.48 -25.21
N THR A 203 20.09 3.44 -26.06
CA THR A 203 20.24 3.00 -27.46
C THR A 203 21.08 3.98 -28.27
N GLY A 204 21.86 3.46 -29.22
CA GLY A 204 22.71 4.28 -30.08
C GLY A 204 24.01 4.80 -29.43
N LEU A 205 24.26 4.51 -28.15
CA LEU A 205 25.46 4.94 -27.42
C LEU A 205 26.68 4.02 -27.59
N GLY A 206 26.62 3.05 -28.51
CA GLY A 206 27.70 2.07 -28.71
C GLY A 206 27.77 0.95 -27.65
N LEU A 207 26.83 0.92 -26.70
CA LEU A 207 26.75 -0.09 -25.63
C LEU A 207 26.28 -1.46 -26.15
N THR A 208 26.70 -2.52 -25.47
CA THR A 208 26.12 -3.86 -25.66
C THR A 208 24.80 -4.00 -24.89
N PRO A 209 23.90 -4.93 -25.28
CA PRO A 209 22.68 -5.19 -24.53
C PRO A 209 22.93 -5.54 -23.05
N GLU A 210 24.00 -6.28 -22.79
CA GLU A 210 24.44 -6.62 -21.44
C GLU A 210 24.82 -5.38 -20.64
N GLN A 211 25.60 -4.46 -21.22
CA GLN A 211 25.96 -3.20 -20.57
C GLN A 211 24.73 -2.33 -20.29
N MET A 212 23.78 -2.26 -21.22
CA MET A 212 22.53 -1.50 -21.02
C MET A 212 21.74 -2.05 -19.83
N LEU A 213 21.64 -3.38 -19.71
CA LEU A 213 20.96 -4.02 -18.60
C LEU A 213 21.72 -3.81 -17.28
N HIS A 214 23.05 -3.95 -17.27
CA HIS A 214 23.86 -3.68 -16.09
C HIS A 214 23.70 -2.24 -15.60
N ILE A 215 23.74 -1.25 -16.51
CA ILE A 215 23.49 0.16 -16.16
C ILE A 215 22.12 0.32 -15.50
N HIS A 216 21.07 -0.25 -16.11
CA HIS A 216 19.71 -0.20 -15.56
C HIS A 216 19.65 -0.79 -14.14
N LEU A 217 20.20 -2.00 -13.95
CA LEU A 217 20.17 -2.70 -12.67
C LEU A 217 21.05 -2.00 -11.62
N THR A 218 22.16 -1.37 -12.01
CA THR A 218 23.02 -0.58 -11.11
C THR A 218 22.27 0.65 -10.59
N VAL A 219 21.64 1.43 -11.47
CA VAL A 219 20.88 2.63 -11.07
C VAL A 219 19.67 2.23 -10.22
N LEU A 220 18.94 1.19 -10.62
CA LEU A 220 17.82 0.63 -9.87
C LEU A 220 18.25 0.16 -8.47
N GLY A 221 19.30 -0.67 -8.40
CA GLY A 221 19.81 -1.24 -7.16
C GLY A 221 20.36 -0.18 -6.21
N TYR A 222 20.99 0.88 -6.74
CA TYR A 222 21.45 2.02 -5.95
C TYR A 222 20.27 2.77 -5.30
N ALA A 223 19.27 3.15 -6.08
CA ALA A 223 18.08 3.84 -5.57
C ALA A 223 17.33 2.98 -4.54
N GLN A 224 17.15 1.70 -4.84
CA GLN A 224 16.48 0.74 -3.97
C GLN A 224 17.27 0.50 -2.67
N GLY A 225 18.60 0.43 -2.75
CA GLY A 225 19.47 0.19 -1.59
C GLY A 225 19.37 1.30 -0.55
N ILE A 226 19.36 2.57 -0.99
CA ILE A 226 19.16 3.71 -0.09
C ILE A 226 17.73 3.70 0.46
N ALA A 227 16.74 3.45 -0.41
CA ALA A 227 15.34 3.41 -0.01
C ALA A 227 15.03 2.32 1.05
N MET A 228 15.77 1.22 1.05
CA MET A 228 15.62 0.18 2.07
C MET A 228 15.89 0.70 3.49
N ALA A 229 16.73 1.72 3.66
CA ALA A 229 16.98 2.33 4.96
C ALA A 229 15.69 2.92 5.58
N VAL A 230 14.80 3.47 4.76
CA VAL A 230 13.52 4.06 5.22
C VAL A 230 12.58 2.99 5.80
N GLU A 231 12.44 1.86 5.10
CA GLU A 231 11.61 0.75 5.55
C GLU A 231 12.20 0.09 6.81
N LEU A 232 13.53 -0.07 6.88
CA LEU A 232 14.20 -0.61 8.05
C LEU A 232 14.05 0.30 9.27
N GLU A 233 14.17 1.62 9.08
CA GLU A 233 13.92 2.60 10.14
C GLU A 233 12.47 2.56 10.63
N SER A 234 11.49 2.45 9.71
CA SER A 234 10.09 2.28 10.10
C SER A 234 9.87 1.01 10.93
N GLN A 235 10.56 -0.08 10.61
CA GLN A 235 10.48 -1.33 11.39
C GLN A 235 11.18 -1.17 12.75
N ALA A 236 12.37 -0.59 12.78
CA ALA A 236 13.12 -0.34 14.01
C ALA A 236 12.30 0.52 14.99
N ARG A 237 11.58 1.53 14.50
CA ARG A 237 10.67 2.36 15.29
C ARG A 237 9.49 1.58 15.83
N GLN A 238 8.90 0.68 15.04
CA GLN A 238 7.80 -0.19 15.50
C GLN A 238 8.26 -1.16 16.60
N ASP A 239 9.47 -1.69 16.49
CA ASP A 239 10.01 -2.67 17.44
C ASP A 239 10.53 -2.02 18.73
N SER A 240 11.21 -0.86 18.63
CA SER A 240 11.82 -0.18 19.78
C SER A 240 10.93 0.89 20.42
N GLY A 241 9.97 1.45 19.67
CA GLY A 241 9.20 2.63 20.06
C GLY A 241 9.98 3.95 19.99
N MET A 242 11.21 3.94 19.48
CA MET A 242 12.09 5.11 19.42
C MET A 242 12.18 5.66 17.99
N THR A 243 12.29 6.98 17.88
CA THR A 243 12.69 7.65 16.64
C THR A 243 14.19 7.46 16.37
N ALA A 244 14.62 7.72 15.12
CA ALA A 244 16.03 7.67 14.74
C ALA A 244 16.92 8.55 15.64
N ASP A 245 16.46 9.76 15.95
CA ASP A 245 17.20 10.72 16.77
C ASP A 245 17.31 10.24 18.22
N GLU A 246 16.20 9.78 18.81
CA GLU A 246 16.19 9.21 20.16
C GLU A 246 17.10 7.99 20.25
N TRP A 247 17.08 7.14 19.22
CA TRP A 247 17.96 5.98 19.14
C TRP A 247 19.43 6.41 19.05
N MET A 248 19.75 7.41 18.22
CA MET A 248 21.11 7.93 18.09
C MET A 248 21.63 8.49 19.42
N THR A 249 20.83 9.32 20.11
CA THR A 249 21.17 9.86 21.43
C THR A 249 21.38 8.74 22.47
N ALA A 250 20.56 7.68 22.42
CA ALA A 250 20.71 6.55 23.33
C ALA A 250 21.98 5.71 23.08
N VAL A 251 22.46 5.67 21.83
CA VAL A 251 23.63 4.88 21.42
C VAL A 251 24.93 5.70 21.42
N GLU A 252 24.85 7.03 21.41
CA GLU A 252 25.98 7.97 21.40
C GLU A 252 27.06 7.65 22.45
N PRO A 253 26.76 7.43 23.76
CA PRO A 253 27.79 7.12 24.75
C PRO A 253 28.56 5.82 24.46
N ARG A 254 27.89 4.85 23.83
CA ARG A 254 28.50 3.58 23.40
C ARG A 254 29.39 3.79 22.18
N MET A 255 29.00 4.66 21.26
CA MET A 255 29.81 5.02 20.09
C MET A 255 31.07 5.78 20.52
N ASP A 256 30.97 6.72 21.44
CA ASP A 256 32.11 7.48 21.97
C ASP A 256 33.13 6.58 22.67
N ALA A 257 32.66 5.60 23.44
CA ALA A 257 33.52 4.61 24.08
C ALA A 257 34.31 3.74 23.05
N ILE A 258 33.75 3.52 21.86
CA ILE A 258 34.44 2.82 20.76
C ILE A 258 35.44 3.75 20.08
N GLN A 259 35.05 5.00 19.81
CA GLN A 259 35.86 5.99 19.09
C GLN A 259 37.10 6.44 19.87
N THR A 260 37.02 6.49 21.21
CA THR A 260 38.15 6.79 22.09
C THR A 260 39.25 5.73 22.08
N THR A 261 38.97 4.55 21.52
CA THR A 261 40.00 3.55 21.22
C THR A 261 40.73 3.98 19.95
N THR A 262 42.07 4.04 19.95
CA THR A 262 42.92 4.46 18.79
C THR A 262 42.77 3.60 17.53
N SER A 263 41.78 2.71 17.49
CA SER A 263 41.50 1.74 16.44
C SER A 263 40.81 2.34 15.21
N TYR A 264 40.24 3.55 15.29
CA TYR A 264 39.43 4.13 14.20
C TYR A 264 39.85 5.57 13.80
N PRO A 265 41.12 5.80 13.44
CA PRO A 265 41.68 7.15 13.29
C PRO A 265 41.07 8.00 12.18
N VAL A 266 40.52 7.39 11.11
CA VAL A 266 39.85 8.12 10.02
C VAL A 266 38.36 8.32 10.32
N LEU A 267 37.74 7.40 11.04
CA LEU A 267 36.30 7.47 11.33
C LEU A 267 36.02 8.56 12.37
N SER A 268 36.86 8.69 13.40
CA SER A 268 36.71 9.71 14.44
C SER A 268 36.77 11.13 13.87
N THR A 269 37.61 11.39 12.86
CA THR A 269 37.70 12.72 12.24
C THR A 269 36.43 13.14 11.50
N LEU A 270 35.54 12.19 11.16
CA LEU A 270 34.28 12.48 10.46
C LEU A 270 33.15 12.89 11.42
N PHE A 271 33.27 12.60 12.71
CA PHE A 271 32.24 12.86 13.72
C PHE A 271 32.58 14.03 14.67
N ASP A 272 33.86 14.43 14.77
CA ASP A 272 34.34 15.51 15.64
C ASP A 272 33.76 16.90 15.31
N GLU A 273 33.29 17.14 14.07
CA GLU A 273 32.77 18.45 13.65
C GLU A 273 31.26 18.64 13.87
N GLY A 274 30.55 17.66 14.45
CA GLY A 274 29.12 17.76 14.75
C GLY A 274 28.21 18.02 13.54
N SER A 275 28.73 17.85 12.32
CA SER A 275 28.12 18.32 11.07
C SER A 275 27.56 17.20 10.18
N PHE A 276 27.76 15.93 10.53
CA PHE A 276 27.31 14.82 9.70
C PHE A 276 25.89 14.37 10.11
N GLU A 277 24.89 15.02 9.52
CA GLU A 277 23.51 14.55 9.54
C GLU A 277 23.24 13.70 8.29
N LEU A 278 22.83 12.44 8.47
CA LEU A 278 22.56 11.54 7.36
C LEU A 278 21.21 11.86 6.72
N ASP A 279 21.22 12.72 5.70
CA ASP A 279 20.07 12.91 4.83
C ASP A 279 20.09 11.92 3.65
N LEU A 280 19.09 11.03 3.60
CA LEU A 280 18.99 10.01 2.56
C LEU A 280 18.78 10.62 1.17
N HIS A 281 18.13 11.78 1.05
CA HIS A 281 17.96 12.43 -0.25
C HIS A 281 19.30 12.97 -0.79
N THR A 282 20.06 13.65 0.06
CA THR A 282 21.41 14.12 -0.28
C THR A 282 22.34 12.97 -0.62
N LEU A 283 22.27 11.87 0.15
CA LEU A 283 23.02 10.65 -0.15
C LEU A 283 22.64 10.08 -1.52
N PHE A 284 21.35 10.04 -1.85
CA PHE A 284 20.82 9.59 -3.14
C PHE A 284 21.31 10.47 -4.31
N GLU A 285 21.22 11.79 -4.22
CA GLU A 285 21.66 12.68 -5.30
C GLU A 285 23.19 12.58 -5.51
N PHE A 286 23.96 12.52 -4.42
CA PHE A 286 25.40 12.39 -4.50
C PHE A 286 25.83 11.12 -5.24
N GLY A 287 25.34 9.95 -4.83
CA GLY A 287 25.76 8.70 -5.44
C GLY A 287 25.11 8.47 -6.82
N LEU A 288 23.91 8.99 -7.09
CA LEU A 288 23.35 9.00 -8.44
C LEU A 288 24.30 9.73 -9.40
N GLY A 289 24.79 10.91 -9.00
CA GLY A 289 25.80 11.65 -9.76
C GLY A 289 27.04 10.80 -10.05
N ARG A 290 27.60 10.14 -9.03
CA ARG A 290 28.80 9.29 -9.18
C ARG A 290 28.58 8.06 -10.07
N VAL A 291 27.41 7.42 -9.95
CA VAL A 291 27.04 6.28 -10.80
C VAL A 291 26.96 6.73 -12.26
N LEU A 292 26.28 7.86 -12.54
CA LEU A 292 26.14 8.35 -13.91
C LEU A 292 27.45 8.90 -14.49
N ASP A 293 28.33 9.47 -13.68
CA ASP A 293 29.69 9.85 -14.09
C ASP A 293 30.48 8.62 -14.59
N GLY A 294 30.35 7.48 -13.90
CA GLY A 294 30.95 6.21 -14.34
C GLY A 294 30.36 5.69 -15.66
N VAL A 295 29.05 5.84 -15.86
CA VAL A 295 28.37 5.50 -17.13
C VAL A 295 28.84 6.40 -18.26
N GLU A 296 29.06 7.69 -17.99
CA GLU A 296 29.54 8.65 -18.98
C GLU A 296 30.93 8.28 -19.50
N VAL A 297 31.84 7.86 -18.62
CA VAL A 297 33.16 7.34 -19.02
C VAL A 297 33.02 6.10 -19.91
N LEU A 298 32.12 5.18 -19.57
CA LEU A 298 31.86 3.98 -20.37
C LEU A 298 31.32 4.32 -21.77
N VAL A 299 30.35 5.24 -21.85
CA VAL A 299 29.76 5.71 -23.11
C VAL A 299 30.80 6.43 -23.97
N ALA A 300 31.63 7.29 -23.37
CA ALA A 300 32.71 7.98 -24.07
C ALA A 300 33.75 6.99 -24.64
N GLY A 301 34.04 5.90 -23.92
CA GLY A 301 34.96 4.85 -24.36
C GLY A 301 34.38 3.91 -25.43
N ALA A 302 33.05 3.76 -25.51
CA ALA A 302 32.41 2.83 -26.44
C ALA A 302 32.49 3.26 -27.92
N GLY A 303 32.54 4.57 -28.18
CA GLY A 303 32.52 5.15 -29.53
C GLY A 303 31.28 4.75 -30.37
N PRO A 304 30.98 5.44 -31.48
CA PRO A 304 29.88 5.02 -32.35
C PRO A 304 30.22 3.67 -33.00
N ARG A 305 29.50 2.60 -32.62
CA ARG A 305 29.59 1.30 -33.32
C ARG A 305 29.21 1.52 -34.77
N ARG A 306 30.16 1.34 -35.70
CA ARG A 306 29.85 1.26 -37.14
C ARG A 306 28.80 0.19 -37.33
N ALA A 307 27.68 0.56 -37.95
CA ALA A 307 26.64 -0.39 -38.33
C ALA A 307 27.29 -1.50 -39.17
N SER A 308 27.30 -2.71 -38.64
CA SER A 308 27.62 -3.91 -39.42
C SER A 308 26.55 -4.06 -40.48
N ASN A 309 26.88 -3.73 -41.73
CA ASN A 309 26.01 -3.94 -42.88
C ASN A 309 25.76 -5.46 -43.04
N PRO A 310 24.52 -5.89 -43.34
CA PRO A 310 24.16 -7.32 -43.40
C PRO A 310 24.88 -8.08 -44.53
#